data_AF-A0A3A9J6S0-F1
#
_entry.id   AF-A0A3A9J6S0-F1
#
_cell.length_a   1.000
_cell.length_b   1.000
_cell.length_c   1.000
_cell.angle_alpha   90.00
_cell.angle_beta   90.00
_cell.angle_gamma   90.00
#
_symmetry.space_group_name_H-M   'P 1'
#
loop_
_entity.id
_entity.type
_entity.pdbx_description
1 polymer ?
#
loop_
_entity_poly.entity_id
_entity_poly.type
_entity_poly.pdbx_seq_one_letter_code
_entity_poly.pdbx_strand_id
1 'polypeptide(L)'
;LLAVARALEDLALGDAARGVFRRLRADDLALRAAWPGTAPAMSDRLFALHALRLCLIHRIWLLAVAVPEFSPRHGITREGLVHRLLRLDVEDAVELLEQVFPAAPPPEEALDFFEPPSPRHGGYGREQQEIVQPLRLAFALVREISAVVSLECGAFG
;
A
#
# COMPACT_ATOMS: atom_id res chain seq x y z
N LEU A 1 3.33 -3.30 -13.15
CA LEU A 1 2.17 -2.40 -13.35
C LEU A 1 0.93 -3.15 -13.85
N LEU A 2 1.03 -4.05 -14.83
CA LEU A 2 -0.12 -4.84 -15.30
C LEU A 2 -0.84 -5.61 -14.19
N ALA A 3 -0.11 -6.23 -13.26
CA ALA A 3 -0.71 -6.92 -12.10
C ALA A 3 -1.54 -5.98 -11.20
N VAL A 4 -1.10 -4.73 -11.03
CA VAL A 4 -1.85 -3.73 -10.24
C VAL A 4 -3.10 -3.30 -10.99
N ALA A 5 -3.00 -3.03 -12.30
CA ALA A 5 -4.16 -2.71 -13.13
C ALA A 5 -5.20 -3.84 -13.09
N ARG A 6 -4.75 -5.09 -13.19
CA ARG A 6 -5.64 -6.26 -13.11
C ARG A 6 -6.32 -6.37 -11.75
N ALA A 7 -5.57 -6.20 -10.65
CA ALA A 7 -6.15 -6.22 -9.31
C ALA A 7 -7.19 -5.11 -9.11
N LEU A 8 -6.98 -3.92 -9.68
CA LEU A 8 -7.97 -2.83 -9.63
C LEU A 8 -9.24 -3.16 -10.42
N GLU A 9 -9.14 -3.90 -11.53
CA GLU A 9 -10.29 -4.37 -12.29
C GLU A 9 -11.06 -5.46 -11.54
N ASP A 10 -10.35 -6.48 -11.05
CA ASP A 10 -10.94 -7.61 -10.34
C ASP A 10 -11.67 -7.16 -9.06
N LEU A 11 -11.14 -6.14 -8.38
CA LEU A 11 -11.72 -5.56 -7.17
C LEU A 11 -12.73 -4.44 -7.43
N ALA A 12 -13.11 -4.19 -8.69
CA ALA A 12 -14.04 -3.12 -9.09
C ALA A 12 -13.65 -1.71 -8.61
N LEU A 13 -12.35 -1.43 -8.44
CA LEU A 13 -11.83 -0.14 -7.99
C LEU A 13 -11.58 0.86 -9.14
N GLY A 14 -11.53 0.37 -10.39
CA GLY A 14 -11.19 1.18 -11.56
C GLY A 14 -12.13 2.35 -11.83
N ASP A 15 -13.45 2.16 -11.70
CA ASP A 15 -14.42 3.21 -11.98
C ASP A 15 -14.40 4.34 -10.96
N ALA A 16 -14.29 4.01 -9.68
CA ALA A 16 -14.12 4.98 -8.61
C ALA A 16 -12.84 5.82 -8.82
N ALA A 17 -11.72 5.16 -9.14
CA ALA A 17 -10.45 5.83 -9.42
C ALA A 17 -10.55 6.80 -10.60
N ARG A 18 -11.18 6.38 -11.72
CA ARG A 18 -11.45 7.25 -12.87
C ARG A 18 -12.37 8.43 -12.51
N GLY A 19 -13.37 8.21 -11.64
CA GLY A 19 -14.24 9.26 -11.13
C GLY A 19 -13.48 10.35 -10.36
N VAL A 20 -12.61 9.94 -9.43
CA VAL A 20 -11.75 10.85 -8.67
C VAL A 20 -10.81 11.62 -9.60
N PHE A 21 -10.16 10.93 -10.55
CA PHE A 21 -9.27 11.59 -11.51
C PHE A 21 -9.98 12.69 -12.32
N ARG A 22 -11.19 12.41 -12.83
CA ARG A 22 -11.99 13.42 -13.54
C ARG A 22 -12.28 14.63 -12.67
N ARG A 23 -12.62 14.42 -11.40
CA ARG A 23 -12.90 15.51 -10.45
C ARG A 23 -11.65 16.34 -10.18
N LEU A 24 -10.52 15.71 -9.84
CA LEU A 24 -9.25 16.41 -9.61
C LEU A 24 -8.81 17.22 -10.84
N ARG A 25 -9.04 16.71 -12.05
CA ARG A 25 -8.74 17.44 -13.28
C ARG A 25 -9.66 18.64 -13.48
N ALA A 26 -10.94 18.50 -13.18
CA ALA A 26 -11.88 19.63 -13.21
C ALA A 26 -11.49 20.70 -12.19
N ASP A 27 -11.12 20.30 -10.97
CA ASP A 27 -10.68 21.21 -9.91
C ASP A 27 -9.38 21.95 -10.29
N ASP A 28 -8.38 21.26 -10.88
CA ASP A 28 -7.15 21.88 -11.42
C ASP A 28 -7.46 22.93 -12.50
N LEU A 29 -8.38 22.63 -13.43
CA LEU A 29 -8.80 23.59 -14.46
C LEU A 29 -9.51 24.81 -13.85
N ALA A 30 -10.43 24.58 -12.91
CA ALA A 30 -11.16 25.65 -12.23
C ALA A 30 -10.21 26.54 -11.42
N LEU A 31 -9.26 25.96 -10.70
CA LEU A 31 -8.26 26.68 -9.91
C LEU A 31 -7.38 27.57 -10.79
N ARG A 32 -6.89 27.04 -11.92
CA ARG A 32 -6.08 27.80 -12.88
C ARG A 32 -6.85 28.96 -13.51
N ALA A 33 -8.14 28.76 -13.83
CA ALA A 33 -8.98 29.81 -14.38
C ALA A 33 -9.26 30.93 -13.37
N ALA A 34 -9.36 30.60 -12.08
CA ALA A 34 -9.60 31.56 -11.00
C ALA A 34 -8.33 32.28 -10.52
N TRP A 35 -7.13 31.77 -10.84
CA TRP A 35 -5.88 32.32 -10.32
C TRP A 35 -5.43 33.57 -11.09
N PRO A 36 -5.27 34.73 -10.44
CA PRO A 36 -4.79 35.93 -11.12
C PRO A 36 -3.29 35.79 -11.41
N GLY A 37 -2.92 35.83 -12.69
CA GLY A 37 -1.52 35.80 -13.12
C GLY A 37 -0.92 34.39 -13.13
N THR A 38 0.30 34.23 -12.60
CA THR A 38 1.01 32.95 -12.61
C THR A 38 0.66 32.16 -11.35
N ALA A 39 0.16 30.93 -11.52
CA ALA A 39 -0.13 30.04 -10.40
C ALA A 39 1.15 29.70 -9.62
N PRO A 40 1.08 29.54 -8.28
CA PRO A 40 2.22 29.16 -7.47
C PRO A 40 2.76 27.79 -7.91
N ALA A 41 4.08 27.69 -7.98
CA ALA A 41 4.77 26.44 -8.25
C ALA A 41 5.30 25.85 -6.95
N MET A 42 5.35 24.51 -6.89
CA MET A 42 6.06 23.82 -5.81
C MET A 42 7.56 24.12 -5.92
N SER A 43 8.24 24.28 -4.79
CA SER A 43 9.70 24.29 -4.78
C SER A 43 10.25 22.93 -5.23
N ASP A 44 11.47 22.89 -5.77
CA ASP A 44 12.10 21.63 -6.21
C ASP A 44 12.15 20.58 -5.09
N ARG A 45 12.39 21.03 -3.85
CA ARG A 45 12.37 20.17 -2.66
C ARG A 45 10.98 19.59 -2.41
N LEU A 46 9.94 20.42 -2.44
CA LEU A 46 8.57 19.98 -2.21
C LEU A 46 8.08 19.05 -3.34
N PHE A 47 8.46 19.35 -4.57
CA PHE A 47 8.20 18.49 -5.73
C PHE A 47 8.87 17.12 -5.56
N ALA A 48 10.16 17.09 -5.19
CA ALA A 48 10.89 15.85 -4.96
C ALA A 48 10.27 15.00 -3.84
N LEU A 49 9.89 15.62 -2.72
CA LEU A 49 9.18 14.94 -1.63
C LEU A 49 7.84 14.35 -2.12
N HIS A 50 7.05 15.13 -2.85
CA HIS A 50 5.79 14.64 -3.40
C HIS A 50 5.99 13.48 -4.37
N ALA A 51 6.99 13.57 -5.26
CA ALA A 51 7.34 12.49 -6.18
C ALA A 51 7.75 11.22 -5.43
N LEU A 52 8.58 11.33 -4.39
CA LEU A 52 8.97 10.20 -3.53
C LEU A 52 7.74 9.57 -2.85
N ARG A 53 6.81 10.38 -2.34
CA ARG A 53 5.55 9.87 -1.77
C ARG A 53 4.76 9.04 -2.78
N LEU A 54 4.63 9.51 -4.02
CA LEU A 54 3.95 8.75 -5.08
C LEU A 54 4.69 7.45 -5.41
N CYS A 55 6.03 7.48 -5.46
CA CYS A 55 6.84 6.28 -5.66
C CYS A 55 6.64 5.25 -4.53
N LEU A 56 6.55 5.69 -3.28
CA LEU A 56 6.30 4.83 -2.13
C LEU A 56 4.88 4.23 -2.16
N ILE A 57 3.87 5.02 -2.54
CA ILE A 57 2.50 4.52 -2.75
C ILE A 57 2.49 3.45 -3.87
N HIS A 58 3.19 3.69 -4.98
CA HIS A 58 3.33 2.69 -6.03
C HIS A 58 4.05 1.44 -5.54
N ARG A 59 5.08 1.58 -4.68
CA ARG A 59 5.78 0.45 -4.06
C ARG A 59 4.83 -0.38 -3.19
N ILE A 60 3.96 0.27 -2.41
CA ILE A 60 2.91 -0.41 -1.61
C ILE A 60 1.99 -1.22 -2.52
N TRP A 61 1.52 -0.66 -3.63
CA TRP A 61 0.66 -1.40 -4.56
C TRP A 61 1.37 -2.58 -5.24
N LEU A 62 2.66 -2.45 -5.55
CA LEU A 62 3.46 -3.56 -6.08
C LEU A 62 3.64 -4.67 -5.04
N LEU A 63 3.81 -4.32 -3.76
CA LEU A 63 3.84 -5.28 -2.65
C LEU A 63 2.48 -5.97 -2.47
N ALA A 64 1.39 -5.23 -2.56
CA ALA A 64 0.04 -5.75 -2.42
C ALA A 64 -0.24 -6.88 -3.41
N VAL A 65 0.07 -6.67 -4.69
CA VAL A 65 -0.16 -7.71 -5.72
C VAL A 65 0.84 -8.88 -5.63
N ALA A 66 1.95 -8.70 -4.91
CA ALA A 66 2.94 -9.75 -4.65
C ALA A 66 2.61 -10.61 -3.42
N VAL A 67 1.57 -10.26 -2.64
CA VAL A 67 1.10 -11.11 -1.52
C VAL A 67 0.75 -12.50 -2.08
N PRO A 68 1.33 -13.59 -1.53
CA PRO A 68 1.09 -14.94 -2.03
C PRO A 68 -0.32 -15.43 -1.68
N GLU A 69 -0.76 -16.49 -2.35
CA GLU A 69 -1.99 -17.20 -2.01
C GLU A 69 -1.85 -17.91 -0.65
N PHE A 70 -2.87 -17.81 0.19
CA PHE A 70 -2.95 -18.50 1.46
C PHE A 70 -4.40 -18.93 1.72
N SER A 71 -4.57 -20.08 2.40
CA SER A 71 -5.89 -20.53 2.82
C SER A 71 -6.50 -19.51 3.78
N PRO A 72 -7.79 -19.16 3.67
CA PRO A 72 -8.41 -18.21 4.57
C PRO A 72 -8.18 -18.58 6.04
N ARG A 73 -7.61 -17.67 6.82
CA ARG A 73 -7.35 -17.83 8.26
C ARG A 73 -8.18 -16.77 9.00
N HIS A 74 -8.96 -17.19 10.00
CA HIS A 74 -9.77 -16.28 10.81
C HIS A 74 -10.71 -15.35 10.00
N GLY A 75 -11.22 -15.83 8.85
CA GLY A 75 -12.08 -15.03 7.96
C GLY A 75 -11.34 -14.01 7.08
N ILE A 76 -10.01 -13.98 7.13
CA ILE A 76 -9.17 -13.12 6.31
C ILE A 76 -8.91 -13.82 4.97
N THR A 77 -9.21 -13.15 3.87
CA THR A 77 -8.89 -13.61 2.52
C THR A 77 -7.78 -12.77 1.91
N ARG A 78 -7.02 -13.35 0.98
CA ARG A 78 -6.01 -12.62 0.21
C ARG A 78 -6.63 -11.43 -0.54
N GLU A 79 -7.76 -11.66 -1.20
CA GLU A 79 -8.48 -10.62 -1.93
C GLU A 79 -8.82 -9.42 -1.01
N GLY A 80 -9.32 -9.70 0.20
CA GLY A 80 -9.61 -8.67 1.19
C GLY A 80 -8.37 -7.86 1.62
N LEU A 81 -7.23 -8.51 1.80
CA LEU A 81 -5.96 -7.83 2.09
C LEU A 81 -5.50 -6.95 0.93
N VAL A 82 -5.51 -7.48 -0.29
CA VAL A 82 -5.11 -6.70 -1.48
C VAL A 82 -6.02 -5.48 -1.65
N HIS A 83 -7.33 -5.64 -1.44
CA HIS A 83 -8.29 -4.55 -1.50
C HIS A 83 -7.99 -3.45 -0.46
N ARG A 84 -7.65 -3.80 0.78
CA ARG A 84 -7.24 -2.83 1.81
C ARG A 84 -5.95 -2.10 1.41
N LEU A 85 -4.92 -2.84 1.01
CA LEU A 85 -3.63 -2.27 0.62
C LEU A 85 -3.73 -1.33 -0.59
N LEU A 86 -4.52 -1.66 -1.60
CA LEU A 86 -4.74 -0.77 -2.76
C LEU A 86 -5.45 0.53 -2.38
N ARG A 87 -6.23 0.53 -1.30
CA ARG A 87 -6.89 1.70 -0.73
C ARG A 87 -6.07 2.42 0.34
N LEU A 88 -4.80 2.05 0.50
CA LEU A 88 -3.87 2.58 1.50
C LEU A 88 -4.31 2.36 2.96
N ASP A 89 -5.18 1.38 3.19
CA ASP A 89 -5.46 0.85 4.52
C ASP A 89 -4.35 -0.15 4.91
N VAL A 90 -3.14 0.38 5.10
CA VAL A 90 -1.91 -0.44 5.21
C VAL A 90 -1.65 -0.92 6.63
N GLU A 91 -1.98 -0.11 7.64
CA GLU A 91 -1.72 -0.44 9.05
C GLU A 91 -2.51 -1.68 9.47
N ASP A 92 -3.84 -1.66 9.31
CA ASP A 92 -4.71 -2.83 9.52
C ASP A 92 -4.28 -4.04 8.68
N ALA A 93 -3.95 -3.83 7.40
CA ALA A 93 -3.56 -4.92 6.52
C ALA A 93 -2.24 -5.57 6.94
N VAL A 94 -1.29 -4.81 7.48
CA VAL A 94 -0.02 -5.32 8.02
C VAL A 94 -0.27 -6.15 9.28
N GLU A 95 -1.13 -5.70 10.19
CA GLU A 95 -1.48 -6.48 11.39
C GLU A 95 -2.12 -7.83 11.04
N LEU A 96 -2.99 -7.85 10.03
CA LEU A 96 -3.59 -9.09 9.52
C LEU A 96 -2.55 -9.98 8.82
N LEU A 97 -1.64 -9.39 8.04
CA LEU A 97 -0.54 -10.13 7.40
C LEU A 97 0.40 -10.78 8.41
N GLU A 98 0.65 -10.15 9.57
CA GLU A 98 1.48 -10.71 10.64
C GLU A 98 0.84 -11.93 11.29
N GLN A 99 -0.49 -12.00 11.32
CA GLN A 99 -1.23 -13.19 11.79
C GLN A 99 -1.18 -14.33 10.76
N VAL A 100 -1.19 -14.00 9.47
CA VAL A 100 -1.15 -14.98 8.38
C VAL A 100 0.27 -15.52 8.14
N PHE A 101 1.27 -14.64 8.22
CA PHE A 101 2.68 -14.89 7.94
C PHE A 101 3.54 -14.51 9.15
N PRO A 102 3.46 -15.26 10.27
CA PRO A 102 4.21 -14.91 11.48
C PRO A 102 5.73 -15.09 11.27
N ALA A 103 6.53 -14.22 11.90
CA ALA A 103 8.00 -14.25 11.77
C ALA A 103 8.66 -15.52 12.35
N ALA A 104 8.01 -16.16 13.31
CA ALA A 104 8.36 -17.46 13.84
C ALA A 104 7.08 -18.32 13.95
N PRO A 105 7.15 -19.63 13.67
CA PRO A 105 6.00 -20.50 13.83
C PRO A 105 5.55 -20.51 15.31
N PRO A 106 4.24 -20.52 15.59
CA PRO A 106 3.74 -20.65 16.96
C PRO A 106 4.19 -21.99 17.58
N PRO A 107 4.34 -22.07 18.91
CA PRO A 107 4.83 -23.27 19.60
C PRO A 107 4.00 -24.54 19.32
N GLU A 108 2.71 -24.36 19.01
CA GLU A 108 1.78 -25.46 18.71
C GLU A 108 1.96 -26.05 17.31
N GLU A 109 2.58 -25.33 16.37
CA GLU A 109 3.01 -25.85 15.06
C GLU A 109 4.36 -26.60 15.13
N ALA A 110 5.05 -26.55 16.28
CA ALA A 110 6.26 -27.35 16.55
C ALA A 110 5.93 -28.78 17.04
N LEU A 111 4.77 -29.31 16.64
CA LEU A 111 4.47 -30.72 16.78
C LEU A 111 5.26 -31.48 15.70
N ASP A 112 6.12 -32.41 16.14
CA ASP A 112 6.86 -33.28 15.24
C ASP A 112 5.90 -34.33 14.67
N PHE A 113 5.30 -34.00 13.52
CA PHE A 113 4.40 -34.89 12.81
C PHE A 113 5.13 -36.05 12.11
N PHE A 114 6.48 -36.11 12.17
CA PHE A 114 7.34 -37.09 11.47
C PHE A 114 7.09 -37.19 9.95
N GLU A 115 6.32 -36.26 9.37
CA GLU A 115 6.12 -36.15 7.93
C GLU A 115 7.27 -35.33 7.34
N PRO A 116 7.90 -35.77 6.24
CA PRO A 116 8.93 -34.97 5.58
C PRO A 116 8.34 -33.60 5.21
N PRO A 117 9.01 -32.48 5.56
CA PRO A 117 8.49 -31.15 5.30
C PRO A 117 8.22 -30.99 3.81
N SER A 118 6.99 -30.62 3.45
CA SER A 118 6.67 -30.34 2.06
C SER A 118 7.55 -29.19 1.55
N PRO A 119 8.01 -29.21 0.29
CA PRO A 119 8.89 -28.17 -0.27
C PRO A 119 8.35 -26.74 -0.15
N ARG A 120 7.04 -26.59 0.09
CA ARG A 120 6.33 -25.30 0.25
C ARG A 120 6.27 -24.80 1.70
N HIS A 121 6.65 -25.61 2.68
CA HIS A 121 6.66 -25.24 4.10
C HIS A 121 8.02 -24.67 4.53
N GLY A 122 8.70 -23.97 3.63
CA GLY A 122 9.85 -23.14 3.96
C GLY A 122 9.36 -21.84 4.59
N GLY A 123 9.33 -21.82 5.92
CA GLY A 123 9.07 -20.71 6.85
C GLY A 123 8.62 -19.34 6.30
N TYR A 124 7.50 -18.86 6.84
CA TYR A 124 6.90 -17.52 6.72
C TYR A 124 7.84 -16.30 6.91
N GLY A 125 9.11 -16.53 7.27
CA GLY A 125 10.11 -15.49 7.43
C GLY A 125 10.45 -14.76 6.13
N ARG A 126 10.26 -15.39 4.97
CA ARG A 126 10.49 -14.73 3.67
C ARG A 126 9.45 -13.65 3.40
N GLU A 127 8.16 -13.96 3.55
CA GLU A 127 7.06 -13.00 3.37
C GLU A 127 7.17 -11.83 4.34
N GLN A 128 7.62 -12.09 5.57
CA GLN A 128 7.94 -11.04 6.53
C GLN A 128 8.98 -10.05 5.98
N GLN A 129 10.11 -10.55 5.51
CA GLN A 129 11.21 -9.71 5.03
C GLN A 129 10.93 -9.05 3.67
N GLU A 130 10.24 -9.75 2.77
CA GLU A 130 10.04 -9.29 1.39
C GLU A 130 8.76 -8.46 1.22
N ILE A 131 7.76 -8.62 2.10
CA ILE A 131 6.45 -7.99 1.97
C ILE A 131 6.08 -7.17 3.21
N VAL A 132 5.97 -7.79 4.38
CA VAL A 132 5.39 -7.14 5.57
C VAL A 132 6.24 -5.97 6.06
N GLN A 133 7.55 -6.18 6.25
CA GLN A 133 8.47 -5.13 6.69
C GLN A 133 8.60 -4.00 5.64
N PRO A 134 8.74 -4.29 4.34
CA PRO A 134 8.70 -3.25 3.31
C PRO A 134 7.39 -2.45 3.25
N LEU A 135 6.23 -3.08 3.47
CA LEU A 135 4.94 -2.39 3.54
C LEU A 135 4.91 -1.39 4.70
N ARG A 136 5.31 -1.84 5.89
CA ARG A 136 5.37 -1.03 7.11
C ARG A 136 6.28 0.18 6.92
N LEU A 137 7.49 -0.04 6.41
CA LEU A 137 8.46 1.02 6.14
C LEU A 137 7.94 2.01 5.09
N ALA A 138 7.43 1.52 3.96
CA ALA A 138 6.93 2.39 2.89
C ALA A 138 5.77 3.26 3.37
N PHE A 139 4.85 2.71 4.17
CA PHE A 139 3.72 3.47 4.68
C PHE A 139 4.13 4.50 5.74
N ALA A 140 5.08 4.18 6.62
CA ALA A 140 5.65 5.15 7.56
C ALA A 140 6.25 6.36 6.83
N LEU A 141 7.03 6.12 5.77
CA LEU A 141 7.62 7.18 4.94
C LEU A 141 6.54 8.00 4.18
N VAL A 142 5.48 7.36 3.69
CA VAL A 142 4.34 8.07 3.08
C VAL A 142 3.70 9.05 4.07
N ARG A 143 3.51 8.61 5.33
CA ARG A 143 2.93 9.44 6.39
C ARG A 143 3.86 10.59 6.77
N GLU A 144 5.14 10.32 6.97
CA GLU A 144 6.16 11.32 7.30
C GLU A 144 6.25 12.39 6.21
N ILE A 145 6.39 11.99 4.95
CA ILE A 145 6.45 12.93 3.83
C ILE A 145 5.13 13.72 3.71
N SER A 146 3.98 13.09 3.97
CA SER A 146 2.70 13.81 3.96
C SER A 146 2.62 14.88 5.02
N ALA A 147 3.13 14.62 6.23
CA ALA A 147 3.21 15.62 7.28
C ALA A 147 4.12 16.79 6.88
N VAL A 148 5.30 16.50 6.31
CA VAL A 148 6.24 17.53 5.82
C VAL A 148 5.59 18.37 4.72
N VAL A 149 4.94 17.75 3.73
CA VAL A 149 4.25 18.45 2.64
C VAL A 149 3.14 19.36 3.19
N SER A 150 2.35 18.89 4.15
CA SER A 150 1.30 19.69 4.78
C SER A 150 1.85 20.92 5.51
N LEU A 151 2.92 20.74 6.28
CA LEU A 151 3.58 21.84 7.00
C LEU A 151 4.16 22.90 6.05
N GLU A 152 4.83 22.46 4.98
CA GLU A 152 5.41 23.36 3.96
C GLU A 152 4.33 24.11 3.16
N CYS A 153 3.13 23.52 3.02
CA CYS A 153 1.96 24.19 2.45
C CYS A 153 1.23 25.12 3.44
N GLY A 154 1.71 25.28 4.67
CA GLY A 154 1.11 26.14 5.69
C GLY A 154 -0.19 25.59 6.29
N ALA A 155 -0.44 24.28 6.18
CA ALA A 155 -1.53 23.64 6.89
C ALA A 155 -1.15 23.43 8.36
N PHE A 156 -2.05 23.79 9.27
CA PHE A 156 -1.92 23.58 10.71
C PHE A 156 -3.05 22.66 11.16
N GLY A 157 -2.74 21.59 11.90
CA GLY A 157 -3.68 20.58 12.37
C GLY A 157 -3.00 19.46 13.13
#